data_AF-A0A8S0HD63-F1
#
_entry.id   AF-A0A8S0HD63-F1
#
_cell.length_a   1.000
_cell.length_b   1.000
_cell.length_c   1.000
_cell.angle_alpha   90.00
_cell.angle_beta   90.00
_cell.angle_gamma   90.00
#
_symmetry.space_group_name_H-M   'P 1'
#
loop_
_entity.id
_entity.type
_entity.pdbx_description
1 polymer ?
#
loop_
_entity_poly.entity_id
_entity_poly.type
_entity_poly.pdbx_seq_one_letter_code
_entity_poly.pdbx_strand_id
1 'polypeptide(L)'
;MPVLHAFQGKLDLTAFEFFSDKALAKVLARGDVPAPFESDCPFYALLEFEATTEEVANHALETFEHCVEQGWVLDGVMSQSETQLHNLWKLREYISETISHWTPYKNDISVTVSKVPAFLQEIDAIVGKHYPDFEIVWFGHIGDGNLHLNILKPDNLSKDEFFAKCATVNKWVFETVEKYNGSISAEHGVGMTKRDYLTYSRSPVEIEYMKAVKAAFDPNGIMNPGKIFAI
;
A
#
# COMPACT_ATOMS: atom_id res chain seq x y z
N MET A 1 10.96 3.03 10.16
CA MET A 1 11.36 2.08 9.10
C MET A 1 12.88 1.82 9.16
N PRO A 2 13.38 1.18 10.24
CA PRO A 2 14.83 0.99 10.40
C PRO A 2 15.42 0.00 9.37
N VAL A 3 14.68 -1.06 9.00
CA VAL A 3 15.08 -2.04 7.98
C VAL A 3 15.35 -1.36 6.63
N LEU A 4 14.41 -0.55 6.13
CA LEU A 4 14.58 0.20 4.89
C LEU A 4 15.87 1.03 4.88
N HIS A 5 16.11 1.81 5.94
CA HIS A 5 17.30 2.65 6.02
C HIS A 5 18.61 1.83 6.10
N ALA A 6 18.58 0.67 6.78
CA ALA A 6 19.74 -0.21 6.86
C ALA A 6 20.14 -0.71 5.46
N PHE A 7 19.16 -1.19 4.68
CA PHE A 7 19.41 -1.67 3.32
C PHE A 7 19.77 -0.54 2.35
N GLN A 8 19.05 0.59 2.35
CA GLN A 8 19.36 1.74 1.48
C GLN A 8 20.73 2.37 1.78
N GLY A 9 21.26 2.21 2.99
CA GLY A 9 22.59 2.70 3.35
C GLY A 9 23.73 1.86 2.76
N LYS A 10 23.44 0.68 2.22
CA LYS A 10 24.43 -0.31 1.76
C LYS A 10 24.19 -0.81 0.34
N LEU A 11 22.94 -0.78 -0.13
CA LEU A 11 22.50 -1.32 -1.41
C LEU A 11 21.71 -0.27 -2.20
N ASP A 12 21.79 -0.38 -3.53
CA ASP A 12 20.87 0.30 -4.44
C ASP A 12 19.64 -0.58 -4.63
N LEU A 13 18.54 -0.23 -3.97
CA LEU A 13 17.30 -1.00 -4.01
C LEU A 13 16.44 -0.58 -5.19
N THR A 14 16.01 -1.54 -6.00
CA THR A 14 15.05 -1.34 -7.09
C THR A 14 13.61 -1.43 -6.60
N ALA A 15 13.36 -2.18 -5.53
CA ALA A 15 12.06 -2.28 -4.87
C ALA A 15 12.16 -2.44 -3.36
N PHE A 16 11.18 -1.88 -2.64
CA PHE A 16 10.94 -2.18 -1.23
C PHE A 16 9.43 -2.18 -0.99
N GLU A 17 8.86 -3.37 -1.08
CA GLU A 17 7.45 -3.65 -0.95
C GLU A 17 7.11 -4.19 0.44
N PHE A 18 5.83 -4.11 0.82
CA PHE A 18 5.33 -4.82 1.99
C PHE A 18 3.95 -5.42 1.74
N PHE A 19 3.58 -6.38 2.59
CA PHE A 19 2.25 -6.93 2.68
C PHE A 19 1.98 -7.54 4.05
N SER A 20 0.72 -7.51 4.47
CA SER A 20 0.23 -8.07 5.74
C SER A 20 0.17 -9.60 5.71
N ASP A 21 0.15 -10.22 6.88
CA ASP A 21 -0.17 -11.64 7.10
C ASP A 21 -1.45 -12.07 6.37
N LYS A 22 -2.50 -11.26 6.46
CA LYS A 22 -3.77 -11.51 5.76
C LYS A 22 -3.58 -11.54 4.26
N ALA A 23 -2.80 -10.61 3.69
CA ALA A 23 -2.51 -10.59 2.26
C ALA A 23 -1.78 -11.87 1.82
N LEU A 24 -0.74 -12.26 2.57
CA LEU A 24 0.03 -13.47 2.32
C LEU A 24 -0.87 -14.71 2.38
N ALA A 25 -1.70 -14.82 3.42
CA ALA A 25 -2.61 -15.94 3.61
C ALA A 25 -3.58 -16.12 2.43
N LYS A 26 -4.12 -15.02 1.86
CA LYS A 26 -4.98 -15.10 0.68
C LYS A 26 -4.22 -15.65 -0.54
N VAL A 27 -3.00 -15.20 -0.78
CA VAL A 27 -2.18 -15.67 -1.91
C VAL A 27 -1.81 -17.14 -1.72
N LEU A 28 -1.34 -17.54 -0.55
CA LEU A 28 -0.97 -18.94 -0.28
C LEU A 28 -2.17 -19.89 -0.40
N ALA A 29 -3.38 -19.44 -0.09
CA ALA A 29 -4.60 -20.23 -0.24
C ALA A 29 -4.93 -20.62 -1.70
N ARG A 30 -4.28 -20.00 -2.70
CA ARG A 30 -4.38 -20.40 -4.12
C ARG A 30 -3.68 -21.74 -4.40
N GLY A 31 -2.67 -22.09 -3.60
CA GLY A 31 -1.92 -23.34 -3.72
C GLY A 31 -0.92 -23.39 -4.88
N ASP A 32 -0.70 -22.29 -5.60
CA ASP A 32 0.23 -22.18 -6.74
C ASP A 32 1.58 -21.52 -6.40
N VAL A 33 1.76 -21.07 -5.16
CA VAL A 33 3.00 -20.47 -4.66
C VAL A 33 3.35 -21.08 -3.29
N PRO A 34 4.60 -21.53 -3.08
CA PRO A 34 5.01 -22.08 -1.78
C PRO A 34 5.10 -20.99 -0.71
N ALA A 35 4.87 -21.38 0.54
CA ALA A 35 5.12 -20.51 1.68
C ALA A 35 6.62 -20.17 1.77
N PRO A 36 7.00 -18.89 1.94
CA PRO A 36 8.41 -18.49 2.02
C PRO A 36 9.06 -18.81 3.37
N PHE A 37 8.26 -18.94 4.43
CA PHE A 37 8.71 -19.10 5.83
C PHE A 37 7.85 -20.12 6.57
N GLU A 38 8.41 -20.72 7.62
CA GLU A 38 7.65 -21.49 8.61
C GLU A 38 7.06 -20.60 9.71
N SER A 39 7.64 -19.42 9.92
CA SER A 39 7.24 -18.46 10.96
C SER A 39 6.18 -17.47 10.46
N ASP A 40 5.25 -17.13 11.36
CA ASP A 40 4.22 -16.12 11.10
C ASP A 40 4.65 -14.75 11.62
N CYS A 41 4.42 -13.72 10.82
CA CYS A 41 4.68 -12.31 11.14
C CYS A 41 3.49 -11.45 10.69
N PRO A 42 3.09 -10.39 11.44
CA PRO A 42 2.00 -9.51 11.02
C PRO A 42 2.25 -8.80 9.67
N PHE A 43 3.52 -8.59 9.33
CA PHE A 43 3.94 -7.95 8.08
C PHE A 43 5.18 -8.63 7.52
N TYR A 44 5.27 -8.63 6.19
CA TYR A 44 6.38 -9.13 5.40
C TYR A 44 6.88 -8.00 4.50
N ALA A 45 8.18 -7.97 4.24
CA ALA A 45 8.80 -7.06 3.29
C ALA A 45 9.43 -7.86 2.15
N LEU A 46 9.32 -7.34 0.92
CA LEU A 46 9.98 -7.88 -0.27
C LEU A 46 10.90 -6.79 -0.83
N LEU A 47 12.18 -7.10 -0.89
CA LEU A 47 13.23 -6.19 -1.35
C LEU A 47 13.82 -6.74 -2.64
N GLU A 48 14.18 -5.85 -3.55
CA GLU A 48 14.90 -6.20 -4.78
C GLU A 48 16.10 -5.28 -4.97
N PHE A 49 17.19 -5.85 -5.46
CA PHE A 49 18.43 -5.17 -5.80
C PHE A 49 19.22 -6.00 -6.82
N GLU A 50 20.11 -5.35 -7.58
CA GLU A 50 21.00 -6.05 -8.51
C GLU A 50 22.29 -6.49 -7.81
N ALA A 51 22.45 -7.79 -7.58
CA ALA A 51 23.67 -8.38 -7.03
C ALA A 51 24.77 -8.52 -8.12
N THR A 52 25.27 -7.40 -8.62
CA THR A 52 26.24 -7.37 -9.74
C THR A 52 27.62 -7.94 -9.38
N THR A 53 27.97 -7.98 -8.09
CA THR A 53 29.19 -8.59 -7.56
C THR A 53 28.90 -9.42 -6.30
N GLU A 54 29.80 -10.35 -5.95
CA GLU A 54 29.73 -11.09 -4.68
C GLU A 54 29.76 -10.16 -3.46
N GLU A 55 30.46 -9.03 -3.54
CA GLU A 55 30.52 -8.03 -2.47
C GLU A 55 29.14 -7.41 -2.18
N VAL A 56 28.35 -7.12 -3.22
CA VAL A 56 26.97 -6.61 -3.06
C VAL A 56 26.08 -7.66 -2.38
N ALA A 57 26.20 -8.93 -2.78
CA ALA A 57 25.46 -10.03 -2.14
C ALA A 57 25.86 -10.19 -0.66
N ASN A 58 27.15 -10.09 -0.34
CA ASN A 58 27.64 -10.16 1.04
C ASN A 58 27.12 -8.99 1.88
N HIS A 59 27.13 -7.75 1.36
CA HIS A 59 26.56 -6.61 2.07
C HIS A 59 25.06 -6.78 2.35
N ALA A 60 24.31 -7.42 1.45
CA ALA A 60 22.89 -7.72 1.68
C ALA A 60 22.70 -8.70 2.84
N LEU A 61 23.51 -9.77 2.88
CA LEU A 61 23.49 -10.76 3.97
C LEU A 61 23.91 -10.15 5.31
N GLU A 62 25.01 -9.40 5.35
CA GLU A 62 25.47 -8.70 6.56
C GLU A 62 24.42 -7.71 7.09
N THR A 63 23.74 -7.00 6.18
CA THR A 63 22.67 -6.06 6.55
C THR A 63 21.44 -6.79 7.09
N PHE A 64 21.10 -7.94 6.50
CA PHE A 64 20.05 -8.81 7.01
C PHE A 64 20.38 -9.33 8.42
N GLU A 65 21.58 -9.87 8.62
CA GLU A 65 22.06 -10.34 9.92
C GLU A 65 21.99 -9.24 10.97
N HIS A 66 22.45 -8.03 10.64
CA HIS A 66 22.32 -6.87 11.52
C HIS A 66 20.86 -6.58 11.88
N CYS A 67 19.94 -6.62 10.92
CA CYS A 67 18.52 -6.39 11.18
C CYS A 67 17.89 -7.47 12.10
N VAL A 68 18.35 -8.71 11.98
CA VAL A 68 17.96 -9.83 12.87
C VAL A 68 18.52 -9.61 14.29
N GLU A 69 19.80 -9.25 14.41
CA GLU A 69 20.45 -8.95 15.71
C GLU A 69 19.76 -7.79 16.45
N GLN A 70 19.29 -6.77 15.72
CA GLN A 70 18.51 -5.66 16.29
C GLN A 70 17.06 -6.05 16.65
N GLY A 71 16.61 -7.25 16.27
CA GLY A 71 15.24 -7.72 16.48
C GLY A 71 14.21 -7.04 15.58
N TRP A 72 14.63 -6.43 14.47
CA TRP A 72 13.72 -5.78 13.51
C TRP A 72 13.16 -6.75 12.48
N VAL A 73 13.89 -7.83 12.21
CA VAL A 73 13.52 -8.90 11.28
C VAL A 73 13.57 -10.22 12.03
N LEU A 74 12.55 -11.06 11.82
CA LEU A 74 12.47 -12.38 12.46
C LEU A 74 13.17 -13.46 11.64
N ASP A 75 12.95 -13.46 10.33
CA ASP A 75 13.37 -14.49 9.39
C ASP A 75 13.51 -13.88 7.98
N GLY A 76 14.23 -14.55 7.08
CA GLY A 76 14.47 -14.05 5.73
C GLY A 76 15.00 -15.10 4.77
N VAL A 77 14.63 -14.94 3.49
CA VAL A 77 15.08 -15.80 2.39
C VAL A 77 15.54 -14.91 1.24
N MET A 78 16.72 -15.23 0.69
CA MET A 78 17.25 -14.60 -0.51
C MET A 78 17.19 -15.62 -1.66
N SER A 79 16.54 -15.25 -2.77
CA SER A 79 16.41 -16.12 -3.94
C SER A 79 17.78 -16.51 -4.50
N GLN A 80 17.96 -17.81 -4.78
CA GLN A 80 19.16 -18.41 -5.38
C GLN A 80 18.93 -18.86 -6.83
N SER A 81 17.75 -18.55 -7.39
CA SER A 81 17.36 -18.89 -8.77
C SER A 81 16.26 -17.97 -9.26
N GLU A 82 16.12 -17.84 -10.59
CA GLU A 82 15.00 -17.12 -11.20
C GLU A 82 13.65 -17.69 -10.75
N THR A 83 13.50 -19.01 -10.62
CA THR A 83 12.25 -19.62 -10.15
C THR A 83 11.90 -19.15 -8.74
N GLN A 84 12.87 -19.09 -7.82
CA GLN A 84 12.63 -18.58 -6.47
C GLN A 84 12.30 -17.08 -6.49
N LEU A 85 13.01 -16.28 -7.30
CA LEU A 85 12.74 -14.86 -7.47
C LEU A 85 11.29 -14.63 -7.91
N HIS A 86 10.83 -15.31 -8.97
CA HIS A 86 9.47 -15.19 -9.46
C HIS A 86 8.44 -15.66 -8.41
N ASN A 87 8.74 -16.73 -7.67
CA ASN A 87 7.84 -17.19 -6.61
C ASN A 87 7.70 -16.16 -5.48
N LEU A 88 8.78 -15.48 -5.08
CA LEU A 88 8.72 -14.41 -4.08
C LEU A 88 7.90 -13.22 -4.59
N TRP A 89 8.11 -12.80 -5.84
CA TRP A 89 7.35 -11.71 -6.44
C TRP A 89 5.86 -12.03 -6.59
N LYS A 90 5.48 -13.27 -6.93
CA LYS A 90 4.07 -13.69 -6.96
C LYS A 90 3.35 -13.45 -5.64
N LEU A 91 4.02 -13.60 -4.50
CA LEU A 91 3.42 -13.32 -3.18
C LEU A 91 2.94 -11.87 -3.05
N ARG A 92 3.60 -10.93 -3.74
CA ARG A 92 3.28 -9.50 -3.74
C ARG A 92 2.40 -9.07 -4.92
N GLU A 93 2.71 -9.53 -6.13
CA GLU A 93 2.01 -9.11 -7.34
C GLU A 93 0.59 -9.66 -7.41
N TYR A 94 0.38 -10.90 -6.95
CA TYR A 94 -0.92 -11.55 -7.08
C TYR A 94 -1.92 -11.15 -6.01
N ILE A 95 -1.54 -10.33 -5.02
CA ILE A 95 -2.44 -9.92 -3.94
C ILE A 95 -3.72 -9.28 -4.51
N SER A 96 -3.60 -8.27 -5.38
CA SER A 96 -4.75 -7.52 -5.90
C SER A 96 -5.70 -8.39 -6.74
N GLU A 97 -5.15 -9.30 -7.55
CA GLU A 97 -5.92 -10.28 -8.31
C GLU A 97 -6.66 -11.22 -7.37
N THR A 98 -5.93 -11.81 -6.42
CA THR A 98 -6.46 -12.80 -5.48
C THR A 98 -7.60 -12.22 -4.65
N ILE A 99 -7.39 -11.06 -4.02
CA ILE A 99 -8.42 -10.50 -3.15
C ILE A 99 -9.67 -10.01 -3.89
N SER A 100 -9.64 -9.93 -5.22
CA SER A 100 -10.78 -9.47 -6.03
C SER A 100 -12.04 -10.32 -5.84
N HIS A 101 -11.89 -11.60 -5.50
CA HIS A 101 -13.00 -12.51 -5.17
C HIS A 101 -13.87 -12.01 -4.01
N TRP A 102 -13.29 -11.21 -3.09
CA TRP A 102 -13.97 -10.69 -1.90
C TRP A 102 -14.52 -9.26 -2.07
N THR A 103 -14.61 -8.75 -3.30
CA THR A 103 -15.14 -7.39 -3.59
C THR A 103 -14.45 -6.31 -2.74
N PRO A 104 -13.13 -6.11 -2.88
CA PRO A 104 -12.38 -5.19 -2.03
C PRO A 104 -12.81 -3.74 -2.28
N TYR A 105 -13.02 -3.00 -1.19
CA TYR A 105 -13.11 -1.54 -1.22
C TYR A 105 -11.69 -0.97 -1.10
N LYS A 106 -11.22 -0.36 -2.20
CA LYS A 106 -9.81 -0.02 -2.39
C LYS A 106 -9.55 1.46 -2.13
N ASN A 107 -8.51 1.75 -1.34
CA ASN A 107 -7.88 3.06 -1.27
C ASN A 107 -6.37 2.92 -1.56
N ASP A 108 -5.87 3.91 -2.26
CA ASP A 108 -4.46 4.05 -2.67
C ASP A 108 -4.02 5.40 -2.13
N ILE A 109 -3.16 5.39 -1.12
CA ILE A 109 -2.87 6.54 -0.25
C ILE A 109 -1.39 6.54 0.11
N SER A 110 -0.84 7.70 0.43
CA SER A 110 0.56 7.78 0.88
C SER A 110 0.74 8.69 2.09
N VAL A 111 1.76 8.39 2.89
CA VAL A 111 2.27 9.23 3.97
C VAL A 111 3.78 9.20 3.94
N THR A 112 4.45 10.10 4.68
CA THR A 112 5.91 9.99 4.85
C THR A 112 6.26 8.61 5.42
N VAL A 113 7.25 7.94 4.84
CA VAL A 113 7.70 6.58 5.22
C VAL A 113 7.89 6.40 6.73
N SER A 114 8.44 7.41 7.42
CA SER A 114 8.64 7.38 8.89
C SER A 114 7.35 7.33 9.70
N LYS A 115 6.21 7.69 9.09
CA LYS A 115 4.88 7.72 9.71
C LYS A 115 4.03 6.49 9.40
N VAL A 116 4.40 5.67 8.42
CA VAL A 116 3.63 4.49 8.00
C VAL A 116 3.21 3.60 9.18
N PRO A 117 4.09 3.20 10.12
CA PRO A 117 3.66 2.30 11.20
C PRO A 117 2.54 2.87 12.08
N ALA A 118 2.64 4.15 12.45
CA ALA A 118 1.61 4.82 13.25
C ALA A 118 0.31 5.01 12.44
N PHE A 119 0.45 5.32 11.15
CA PHE A 119 -0.69 5.47 10.24
C PHE A 119 -1.49 4.17 10.09
N LEU A 120 -0.82 3.04 9.83
CA LEU A 120 -1.48 1.72 9.72
C LEU A 120 -2.24 1.37 11.01
N GLN A 121 -1.60 1.54 12.17
CA GLN A 121 -2.21 1.28 13.47
C GLN A 121 -3.46 2.13 13.73
N GLU A 122 -3.43 3.41 13.35
CA GLU A 122 -4.56 4.31 13.54
C GLU A 122 -5.75 3.94 12.65
N ILE A 123 -5.51 3.61 11.38
CA ILE A 123 -6.56 3.13 10.47
C ILE A 123 -7.15 1.81 10.95
N ASP A 124 -6.32 0.83 11.30
CA ASP A 124 -6.78 -0.47 11.79
C ASP A 124 -7.62 -0.32 13.07
N ALA A 125 -7.20 0.55 14.00
CA ALA A 125 -7.95 0.83 15.22
C ALA A 125 -9.30 1.50 14.93
N ILE A 126 -9.37 2.49 14.03
CA ILE A 126 -10.61 3.16 13.67
C ILE A 126 -11.58 2.19 13.01
N VAL A 127 -11.13 1.45 11.99
CA VAL A 127 -11.99 0.50 11.28
C VAL A 127 -12.42 -0.65 12.20
N GLY A 128 -11.49 -1.25 12.95
CA GLY A 128 -11.80 -2.36 13.86
C GLY A 128 -12.78 -1.97 14.98
N LYS A 129 -12.74 -0.71 15.43
CA LYS A 129 -13.71 -0.19 16.42
C LYS A 129 -15.13 -0.07 15.86
N HIS A 130 -15.27 0.39 14.62
CA HIS A 130 -16.58 0.70 14.02
C HIS A 130 -17.17 -0.47 13.22
N TYR A 131 -16.32 -1.30 12.64
CA TYR A 131 -16.65 -2.43 11.78
C TYR A 131 -15.72 -3.62 12.09
N PRO A 132 -15.89 -4.30 13.23
CA PRO A 132 -15.02 -5.41 13.64
C PRO A 132 -15.01 -6.59 12.66
N ASP A 133 -16.07 -6.74 11.86
CA ASP A 133 -16.19 -7.79 10.85
C ASP A 133 -15.48 -7.45 9.52
N PHE A 134 -14.92 -6.24 9.39
CA PHE A 134 -14.21 -5.82 8.18
C PHE A 134 -12.77 -6.32 8.20
N GLU A 135 -12.43 -7.17 7.24
CA GLU A 135 -11.06 -7.64 7.06
C GLU A 135 -10.26 -6.61 6.26
N ILE A 136 -9.29 -5.97 6.91
CA ILE A 136 -8.32 -5.10 6.24
C ILE A 136 -7.14 -5.93 5.74
N VAL A 137 -6.81 -5.74 4.47
CA VAL A 137 -5.63 -6.26 3.79
C VAL A 137 -4.74 -5.10 3.37
N TRP A 138 -3.54 -5.05 3.94
CA TRP A 138 -2.50 -4.07 3.62
C TRP A 138 -1.42 -4.66 2.72
N PHE A 139 -0.99 -3.87 1.75
CA PHE A 139 0.21 -4.08 0.92
C PHE A 139 0.60 -2.77 0.24
N GLY A 140 1.74 -2.71 -0.45
CA GLY A 140 2.12 -1.55 -1.26
C GLY A 140 3.62 -1.30 -1.32
N HIS A 141 3.96 -0.15 -1.89
CA HIS A 141 5.32 0.33 -2.10
C HIS A 141 5.80 1.10 -0.86
N ILE A 142 6.10 0.38 0.23
CA ILE A 142 6.40 1.06 1.51
C ILE A 142 7.71 1.87 1.47
N GLY A 143 8.59 1.61 0.50
CA GLY A 143 9.82 2.36 0.28
C GLY A 143 9.61 3.85 -0.03
N ASP A 144 8.50 4.21 -0.68
CA ASP A 144 8.12 5.61 -0.95
C ASP A 144 6.95 6.10 -0.09
N GLY A 145 6.36 5.20 0.71
CA GLY A 145 5.26 5.49 1.63
C GLY A 145 3.88 5.32 1.01
N ASN A 146 3.77 4.73 -0.18
CA ASN A 146 2.51 4.32 -0.78
C ASN A 146 1.94 3.04 -0.12
N LEU A 147 0.67 3.10 0.25
CA LEU A 147 -0.09 2.09 0.97
C LEU A 147 -1.39 1.78 0.23
N HIS A 148 -1.62 0.50 -0.02
CA HIS A 148 -2.86 -0.01 -0.59
C HIS A 148 -3.74 -0.56 0.55
N LEU A 149 -4.74 0.21 0.94
CA LEU A 149 -5.78 -0.19 1.89
C LEU A 149 -6.89 -0.93 1.14
N ASN A 150 -7.07 -2.21 1.41
CA ASN A 150 -8.18 -2.98 0.85
C ASN A 150 -9.04 -3.52 1.99
N ILE A 151 -10.29 -3.08 2.05
CA ILE A 151 -11.28 -3.62 2.99
C ILE A 151 -12.09 -4.67 2.25
N LEU A 152 -12.12 -5.91 2.72
CA LEU A 152 -12.86 -6.99 2.06
C LEU A 152 -14.33 -6.99 2.51
N LYS A 153 -15.24 -7.28 1.57
CA LYS A 153 -16.68 -7.35 1.88
C LYS A 153 -16.98 -8.61 2.70
N PRO A 154 -17.60 -8.50 3.87
CA PRO A 154 -18.13 -9.66 4.60
C PRO A 154 -19.20 -10.40 3.79
N ASP A 155 -19.26 -11.73 3.88
CA ASP A 155 -20.21 -12.55 3.11
C ASP A 155 -21.68 -12.24 3.43
N ASN A 156 -21.95 -11.89 4.69
CA ASN A 156 -23.29 -11.57 5.19
C ASN A 156 -23.80 -10.16 4.82
N LEU A 157 -22.98 -9.32 4.19
CA LEU A 157 -23.38 -7.99 3.74
C LEU A 157 -23.68 -7.97 2.24
N SER A 158 -24.77 -7.29 1.88
CA SER A 158 -25.00 -6.91 0.50
C SER A 158 -23.93 -5.93 0.03
N LYS A 159 -23.70 -5.88 -1.29
CA LYS A 159 -22.71 -4.97 -1.86
C LYS A 159 -23.06 -3.50 -1.56
N ASP A 160 -24.32 -3.12 -1.67
CA ASP A 160 -24.74 -1.74 -1.48
C ASP A 160 -24.57 -1.28 -0.02
N GLU A 161 -24.94 -2.13 0.95
CA GLU A 161 -24.72 -1.84 2.36
C GLU A 161 -23.24 -1.75 2.71
N PHE A 162 -22.41 -2.63 2.15
CA PHE A 162 -20.97 -2.58 2.33
C PHE A 162 -20.37 -1.28 1.78
N PHE A 163 -20.71 -0.89 0.56
CA PHE A 163 -20.21 0.35 -0.05
C PHE A 163 -20.68 1.60 0.72
N ALA A 164 -21.91 1.60 1.25
CA ALA A 164 -22.41 2.69 2.10
C ALA A 164 -21.62 2.82 3.41
N LYS A 165 -21.28 1.68 4.04
CA LYS A 165 -20.40 1.66 5.24
C LYS A 165 -19.00 2.14 4.90
N CYS A 166 -18.41 1.65 3.81
CA CYS A 166 -17.08 2.06 3.36
C CYS A 166 -17.00 3.55 2.98
N ALA A 167 -18.08 4.15 2.45
CA ALA A 167 -18.14 5.59 2.23
C ALA A 167 -18.01 6.40 3.54
N THR A 168 -18.47 5.84 4.66
CA THR A 168 -18.26 6.43 5.99
C THR A 168 -16.81 6.23 6.45
N VAL A 169 -16.26 5.02 6.26
CA VAL A 169 -14.85 4.72 6.55
C VAL A 169 -13.91 5.64 5.78
N ASN A 170 -14.20 5.93 4.52
CA ASN A 170 -13.37 6.81 3.68
C ASN A 170 -13.18 8.20 4.27
N LYS A 171 -14.19 8.75 4.94
CA LYS A 171 -14.04 10.04 5.61
C LYS A 171 -12.97 9.96 6.70
N TRP A 172 -13.04 8.94 7.57
CA TRP A 172 -12.05 8.75 8.62
C TRP A 172 -10.65 8.43 8.07
N VAL A 173 -10.58 7.63 7.01
CA VAL A 173 -9.31 7.34 6.31
C VAL A 173 -8.70 8.63 5.79
N PHE A 174 -9.47 9.48 5.11
CA PHE A 174 -8.94 10.72 4.52
C PHE A 174 -8.67 11.82 5.55
N GLU A 175 -9.45 11.91 6.63
CA GLU A 175 -9.12 12.74 7.81
C GLU A 175 -7.79 12.30 8.43
N THR A 176 -7.54 10.99 8.49
CA THR A 176 -6.25 10.46 8.95
C THR A 176 -5.15 10.79 7.96
N VAL A 177 -5.36 10.63 6.65
CA VAL A 177 -4.39 11.03 5.62
C VAL A 177 -4.01 12.52 5.77
N GLU A 178 -4.99 13.40 5.95
CA GLU A 178 -4.77 14.83 6.18
C GLU A 178 -3.95 15.08 7.46
N LYS A 179 -4.30 14.42 8.58
CA LYS A 179 -3.57 14.49 9.85
C LYS A 179 -2.08 14.14 9.70
N TYR A 180 -1.76 13.17 8.84
CA TYR A 180 -0.39 12.75 8.56
C TYR A 180 0.26 13.49 7.39
N ASN A 181 -0.39 14.54 6.87
CA ASN A 181 0.05 15.33 5.71
C ASN A 181 0.36 14.42 4.50
N GLY A 182 -0.52 13.45 4.25
CA GLY A 182 -0.42 12.45 3.20
C GLY A 182 -1.21 12.79 1.93
N SER A 183 -1.21 11.86 0.98
CA SER A 183 -2.02 11.93 -0.24
C SER A 183 -3.15 10.92 -0.23
N ILE A 184 -4.37 11.36 -0.57
CA ILE A 184 -5.52 10.48 -0.81
C ILE A 184 -5.42 9.70 -2.13
N SER A 185 -4.42 10.01 -2.94
CA SER A 185 -4.07 9.25 -4.14
C SER A 185 -2.57 9.27 -4.37
N ALA A 186 -1.91 8.14 -4.17
CA ALA A 186 -0.49 8.00 -4.43
C ALA A 186 -0.23 7.83 -5.93
N GLU A 187 -0.95 6.90 -6.57
CA GLU A 187 -0.69 6.49 -7.96
C GLU A 187 -1.93 6.56 -8.86
N HIS A 188 -3.10 6.18 -8.35
CA HIS A 188 -4.29 5.95 -9.19
C HIS A 188 -4.99 7.22 -9.70
N GLY A 189 -4.53 8.39 -9.27
CA GLY A 189 -5.14 9.68 -9.54
C GLY A 189 -6.51 9.91 -8.89
N VAL A 190 -7.02 11.13 -9.09
CA VAL A 190 -8.26 11.60 -8.44
C VAL A 190 -9.51 11.12 -9.18
N GLY A 191 -9.55 11.33 -10.50
CA GLY A 191 -10.67 10.93 -11.36
C GLY A 191 -12.02 11.47 -10.88
N MET A 192 -13.07 10.67 -11.05
CA MET A 192 -14.40 10.97 -10.52
C MET A 192 -14.53 10.53 -9.05
N THR A 193 -14.00 9.34 -8.73
CA THR A 193 -14.19 8.67 -7.44
C THR A 193 -13.62 9.45 -6.26
N LYS A 194 -12.46 10.10 -6.45
CA LYS A 194 -11.78 10.84 -5.38
C LYS A 194 -11.93 12.36 -5.48
N ARG A 195 -12.68 12.84 -6.48
CA ARG A 195 -12.89 14.27 -6.76
C ARG A 195 -13.29 15.06 -5.53
N ASP A 196 -14.30 14.57 -4.82
CA ASP A 196 -14.91 15.27 -3.69
C ASP A 196 -14.06 15.16 -2.40
N TYR A 197 -12.91 14.48 -2.47
CA TYR A 197 -11.97 14.30 -1.37
C TYR A 197 -10.62 14.98 -1.63
N LEU A 198 -10.46 15.71 -2.73
CA LEU A 198 -9.17 16.34 -3.08
C LEU A 198 -8.63 17.29 -2.00
N THR A 199 -9.53 17.92 -1.24
CA THR A 199 -9.19 18.88 -0.18
C THR A 199 -8.43 18.26 0.99
N TYR A 200 -8.51 16.94 1.19
CA TYR A 200 -7.74 16.25 2.25
C TYR A 200 -6.23 16.19 1.95
N SER A 201 -5.83 16.49 0.70
CA SER A 201 -4.41 16.49 0.30
C SER A 201 -3.96 17.76 -0.41
N ARG A 202 -4.89 18.64 -0.76
CA ARG A 202 -4.60 19.88 -1.49
C ARG A 202 -5.30 21.06 -0.85
N SER A 203 -4.53 22.11 -0.62
CA SER A 203 -5.05 23.38 -0.15
C SER A 203 -6.02 24.00 -1.16
N PRO A 204 -6.93 24.90 -0.70
CA PRO A 204 -7.78 25.65 -1.61
C PRO A 204 -7.00 26.41 -2.69
N VAL A 205 -5.82 26.96 -2.36
CA VAL A 205 -4.97 27.71 -3.30
C VAL A 205 -4.41 26.80 -4.40
N GLU A 206 -3.91 25.61 -4.06
CA GLU A 206 -3.45 24.63 -5.05
C GLU A 206 -4.58 24.23 -5.99
N ILE A 207 -5.78 23.99 -5.46
CA ILE A 207 -6.96 23.62 -6.25
C ILE A 207 -7.33 24.74 -7.24
N GLU A 208 -7.29 26.01 -6.81
CA GLU A 208 -7.55 27.15 -7.70
C GLU A 208 -6.51 27.26 -8.82
N TYR A 209 -5.23 27.01 -8.54
CA TYR A 209 -4.21 26.94 -9.60
C TYR A 209 -4.48 25.82 -10.60
N MET A 210 -4.87 24.63 -10.15
CA MET A 210 -5.21 23.53 -11.04
C MET A 210 -6.41 23.87 -11.94
N LYS A 211 -7.44 24.53 -11.39
CA LYS A 211 -8.60 25.00 -12.17
C LYS A 211 -8.20 26.07 -13.20
N ALA A 212 -7.31 27.00 -12.82
CA ALA A 212 -6.82 28.03 -13.73
C ALA A 212 -6.06 27.43 -14.93
N VAL A 213 -5.21 26.43 -14.68
CA VAL A 213 -4.54 25.67 -15.76
C VAL A 213 -5.57 24.96 -16.63
N LYS A 214 -6.55 24.27 -16.04
CA LYS A 214 -7.63 23.60 -16.78
C LYS A 214 -8.38 24.56 -17.70
N ALA A 215 -8.75 25.75 -17.21
CA ALA A 215 -9.47 26.76 -17.99
C ALA A 215 -8.65 27.33 -19.15
N ALA A 216 -7.32 27.44 -19.00
CA ALA A 216 -6.44 27.93 -20.05
C ALA A 216 -6.35 26.97 -21.25
N PHE A 217 -6.39 25.67 -21.00
CA PHE A 217 -6.27 24.64 -22.05
C PHE A 217 -7.61 24.07 -22.53
N ASP A 218 -8.67 24.14 -21.71
CA ASP A 218 -10.01 23.63 -22.04
C ASP A 218 -11.10 24.65 -21.63
N PRO A 219 -11.17 25.81 -22.30
CA PRO A 219 -12.13 26.87 -21.97
C PRO A 219 -13.60 26.46 -22.17
N ASN A 220 -13.86 25.42 -22.97
CA ASN A 220 -15.21 24.91 -23.23
C ASN A 220 -15.60 23.73 -22.33
N GLY A 221 -14.69 23.25 -21.46
CA GLY A 221 -14.97 22.15 -20.53
C GLY A 221 -15.26 20.80 -21.21
N ILE A 222 -14.75 20.56 -22.42
CA ILE A 222 -15.06 19.34 -23.19
C ILE A 222 -14.07 18.20 -22.94
N MET A 223 -12.90 18.50 -22.37
CA MET A 223 -11.88 17.49 -22.09
C MET A 223 -12.14 16.82 -20.74
N ASN A 224 -12.85 15.68 -20.79
CA ASN A 224 -13.04 14.79 -19.66
C ASN A 224 -13.83 15.40 -18.47
N PRO A 225 -15.04 15.95 -18.71
CA PRO A 225 -15.80 16.73 -17.73
C PRO A 225 -16.15 15.93 -16.46
N GLY A 226 -16.27 16.63 -15.34
CA GLY A 226 -16.67 16.07 -14.05
C GLY A 226 -15.61 15.20 -13.34
N LYS A 227 -14.39 15.15 -13.85
CA LYS A 227 -13.24 14.46 -13.22
C LYS A 227 -12.27 15.49 -12.64
N ILE A 228 -11.71 15.19 -11.46
CA ILE A 228 -10.84 16.06 -10.64
C ILE A 228 -11.58 17.28 -10.06
N PHE A 229 -12.43 17.92 -10.86
CA PHE A 229 -13.34 19.00 -10.46
C PHE A 229 -14.77 18.68 -10.91
N ALA A 230 -15.76 19.31 -10.26
CA ALA A 230 -17.18 19.07 -10.58
C ALA A 230 -17.65 19.84 -11.83
N ILE A 231 -16.77 20.64 -12.44
CA ILE A 231 -17.01 21.41 -13.66
C ILE A 231 -16.89 20.57 -14.93
#